data_AF-U9W685-F1
#
_entry.id   AF-U9W685-F1
#
_cell.length_a   1.000
_cell.length_b   1.000
_cell.length_c   1.000
_cell.angle_alpha   90.00
_cell.angle_beta   90.00
_cell.angle_gamma   90.00
#
_symmetry.space_group_name_H-M   'P 1'
#
loop_
_entity.id
_entity.type
_entity.pdbx_description
1 polymer ?
#
loop_
_entity_poly.entity_id
_entity_poly.type
_entity_poly.pdbx_seq_one_letter_code
_entity_poly.pdbx_strand_id
1 'polypeptide(L)'
;MSGLNCAGDPKEYFLPKQLAQNAVDSSADQLYRYLPQVYQLGTTPNGVFSVKLHWDHMKSLLQIARTDSALQGKSDLDILTLLFPNPCFVFIRRNNLVKQAISMEIGHQTGVYAVSKDFGGQLPYQEQKLFFKPLNIYRYKQGLLRRNANWISFFNDHDLAFFEVVYEELVRELAPTIHRILAFSDIELPTDGSEITQVTRKQGNQTNENWFKYYSWLPEGWLARYSDLRSLVRKMIANQA
;
A
#
# COMPACT_ATOMS: atom_id res chain seq x y z
N MET A 1 3.35 -1.84 14.35
CA MET A 1 3.35 -0.37 14.39
C MET A 1 2.04 0.10 15.00
N SER A 2 0.89 -0.02 14.33
CA SER A 2 -0.42 0.22 14.99
C SER A 2 -0.56 -0.63 16.26
N GLY A 3 -0.88 -0.01 17.39
CA GLY A 3 -0.90 -0.63 18.73
C GLY A 3 0.36 -0.42 19.57
N LEU A 4 1.47 0.04 18.98
CA LEU A 4 2.66 0.50 19.72
C LEU A 4 2.53 2.00 19.95
N ASN A 5 2.50 2.43 21.21
CA ASN A 5 2.33 3.83 21.60
C ASN A 5 3.56 4.73 21.33
N CYS A 6 4.51 4.29 20.48
CA CYS A 6 5.72 5.03 20.16
C CYS A 6 6.01 5.17 18.65
N ALA A 7 5.19 4.58 17.77
CA ALA A 7 5.56 4.39 16.36
C ALA A 7 4.55 4.95 15.35
N GLY A 8 3.71 5.90 15.78
CA GLY A 8 2.57 6.40 15.02
C GLY A 8 1.52 5.33 14.70
N ASP A 9 0.52 5.70 13.90
CA ASP A 9 -0.52 4.80 13.40
C ASP A 9 -0.55 4.80 11.86
N PRO A 10 0.17 3.87 11.18
CA PRO A 10 0.42 3.93 9.74
C PRO A 10 -0.78 3.44 8.91
N LYS A 11 -1.89 4.17 8.97
CA LYS A 11 -3.07 3.97 8.12
C LYS A 11 -2.86 4.58 6.74
N GLU A 12 -3.75 4.25 5.81
CA GLU A 12 -3.75 4.79 4.45
C GLU A 12 -4.55 6.10 4.37
N TYR A 13 -4.15 7.13 5.13
CA TYR A 13 -4.85 8.42 5.18
C TYR A 13 -5.03 9.07 3.79
N PHE A 14 -4.10 8.79 2.86
CA PHE A 14 -4.10 9.32 1.49
C PHE A 14 -4.56 8.30 0.43
N LEU A 15 -5.23 7.22 0.83
CA LEU A 15 -5.99 6.37 -0.10
C LEU A 15 -7.02 7.26 -0.83
N PRO A 16 -7.16 7.21 -2.17
CA PRO A 16 -8.10 8.08 -2.89
C PRO A 16 -9.54 8.04 -2.37
N LYS A 17 -10.00 6.88 -1.88
CA LYS A 17 -11.30 6.77 -1.21
C LYS A 17 -11.37 7.57 0.10
N GLN A 18 -10.31 7.54 0.90
CA GLN A 18 -10.21 8.31 2.14
C GLN A 18 -10.15 9.81 1.85
N LEU A 19 -9.37 10.22 0.84
CA LEU A 19 -9.31 11.61 0.39
C LEU A 19 -10.69 12.14 -0.01
N ALA A 20 -11.41 11.39 -0.86
CA ALA A 20 -12.77 11.73 -1.26
C ALA A 20 -13.76 11.83 -0.08
N GLN A 21 -13.64 10.93 0.90
CA GLN A 21 -14.47 10.95 2.11
C GLN A 21 -14.21 12.17 3.00
N ASN A 22 -13.04 12.80 2.88
CA ASN A 22 -12.65 14.00 3.63
C ASN A 22 -12.68 15.27 2.75
N ALA A 23 -13.31 15.21 1.58
CA ALA A 23 -13.42 16.32 0.63
C ALA A 23 -12.05 16.91 0.22
N VAL A 24 -11.07 16.05 0.00
CA VAL A 24 -9.72 16.38 -0.49
C VAL A 24 -9.58 15.84 -1.91
N ASP A 25 -10.13 16.57 -2.88
CA ASP A 25 -10.42 15.99 -4.20
C ASP A 25 -9.59 16.66 -5.29
N SER A 26 -9.27 17.94 -5.12
CA SER A 26 -8.79 18.75 -6.25
C SER A 26 -7.93 19.96 -5.91
N SER A 27 -7.72 20.31 -4.63
CA SER A 27 -6.86 21.46 -4.30
C SER A 27 -5.93 21.26 -3.10
N ALA A 28 -4.80 21.94 -3.15
CA ALA A 28 -3.82 21.97 -2.07
C ALA A 28 -4.40 22.60 -0.80
N ASP A 29 -5.29 23.59 -0.91
CA ASP A 29 -5.98 24.17 0.25
C ASP A 29 -6.80 23.13 1.02
N GLN A 30 -7.48 22.22 0.33
CA GLN A 30 -8.21 21.12 0.97
C GLN A 30 -7.23 20.17 1.68
N LEU A 31 -6.12 19.84 1.00
CA LEU A 31 -5.08 19.00 1.56
C LEU A 31 -4.48 19.63 2.84
N TYR A 32 -4.17 20.93 2.83
CA TYR A 32 -3.60 21.63 3.98
C TYR A 32 -4.57 21.70 5.17
N ARG A 33 -5.89 21.78 4.93
CA ARG A 33 -6.89 21.66 6.01
C ARG A 33 -7.02 20.24 6.55
N TYR A 34 -6.75 19.24 5.73
CA TYR A 34 -6.83 17.83 6.12
C TYR A 34 -5.59 17.35 6.89
N LEU A 35 -4.40 17.84 6.55
CA LEU A 35 -3.13 17.42 7.17
C LEU A 35 -3.13 17.48 8.71
N PRO A 36 -3.61 18.53 9.39
CA PRO A 36 -3.65 18.56 10.85
C PRO A 36 -4.45 17.40 11.46
N GLN A 37 -5.54 16.99 10.82
CA GLN A 37 -6.36 15.85 11.27
C GLN A 37 -5.60 14.54 11.07
N VAL A 38 -4.92 14.38 9.93
CA VAL A 38 -4.06 13.23 9.66
C VAL A 38 -2.95 13.12 10.71
N TYR A 39 -2.28 14.24 11.01
CA TYR A 39 -1.27 14.29 12.05
C TYR A 39 -1.82 13.91 13.42
N GLN A 40 -2.97 14.46 13.80
CA GLN A 40 -3.62 14.12 15.07
C GLN A 40 -3.95 12.62 15.18
N LEU A 41 -4.40 12.00 14.08
CA LEU A 41 -4.78 10.58 14.06
C LEU A 41 -3.58 9.64 13.98
N GLY A 42 -2.50 10.06 13.32
CA GLY A 42 -1.34 9.21 12.99
C GLY A 42 -0.14 9.38 13.91
N THR A 43 -0.18 10.32 14.86
CA THR A 43 0.94 10.64 15.77
C THR A 43 0.75 10.00 17.14
N THR A 44 1.76 9.27 17.62
CA THR A 44 1.78 8.72 18.99
C THR A 44 2.24 9.76 20.01
N PRO A 45 2.02 9.56 21.33
CA PRO A 45 2.36 10.54 22.37
C PRO A 45 3.81 11.04 22.39
N ASN A 46 4.76 10.24 21.88
CA ASN A 46 6.16 10.64 21.72
C ASN A 46 6.44 11.52 20.48
N GLY A 47 5.41 11.98 19.77
CA GLY A 47 5.53 12.88 18.62
C GLY A 47 5.83 12.19 17.28
N VAL A 48 5.91 10.86 17.26
CA VAL A 48 6.16 10.10 16.02
C VAL A 48 4.87 9.98 15.21
N PHE A 49 4.85 10.58 14.02
CA PHE A 49 3.83 10.37 13.00
C PHE A 49 4.23 9.23 12.05
N SER A 50 3.27 8.38 11.67
CA SER A 50 3.48 7.42 10.60
C SER A 50 2.29 7.29 9.66
N VAL A 51 2.57 6.98 8.39
CA VAL A 51 1.57 6.82 7.34
C VAL A 51 1.98 5.71 6.38
N LYS A 52 1.00 4.99 5.84
CA LYS A 52 1.23 3.98 4.81
C LYS A 52 0.79 4.50 3.44
N LEU A 53 1.73 4.52 2.49
CA LEU A 53 1.49 4.98 1.13
C LEU A 53 1.78 3.86 0.12
N HIS A 54 0.83 3.59 -0.76
CA HIS A 54 1.10 2.91 -2.01
C HIS A 54 1.62 3.92 -3.04
N TRP A 55 2.35 3.46 -4.06
CA TRP A 55 2.90 4.35 -5.11
C TRP A 55 1.81 5.22 -5.76
N ASP A 56 0.64 4.65 -6.04
CA ASP A 56 -0.46 5.42 -6.61
C ASP A 56 -1.05 6.46 -5.64
N HIS A 57 -1.00 6.20 -4.32
CA HIS A 57 -1.44 7.17 -3.31
C HIS A 57 -0.47 8.35 -3.24
N MET A 58 0.84 8.08 -3.29
CA MET A 58 1.88 9.11 -3.33
C MET A 58 1.71 10.01 -4.55
N LYS A 59 1.49 9.45 -5.75
CA LYS A 59 1.19 10.25 -6.95
C LYS A 59 -0.07 11.10 -6.81
N SER A 60 -1.16 10.55 -6.29
CA SER A 60 -2.41 11.31 -6.10
C SER A 60 -2.21 12.45 -5.11
N LEU A 61 -1.50 12.21 -4.00
CA LEU A 61 -1.14 13.23 -3.02
C LEU A 61 -0.33 14.36 -3.68
N LEU A 62 0.73 14.02 -4.41
CA LEU A 62 1.56 15.00 -5.11
C LEU A 62 0.80 15.78 -6.18
N GLN A 63 -0.11 15.12 -6.90
CA GLN A 63 -0.95 15.79 -7.89
C GLN A 63 -1.82 16.86 -7.25
N ILE A 64 -2.43 16.57 -6.09
CA ILE A 64 -3.23 17.53 -5.33
C ILE A 64 -2.33 18.66 -4.79
N ALA A 65 -1.18 18.33 -4.20
CA ALA A 65 -0.25 19.32 -3.67
C ALA A 65 0.23 20.30 -4.75
N ARG A 66 0.52 19.82 -5.97
CA ARG A 66 0.97 20.65 -7.11
C ARG A 66 -0.07 21.61 -7.68
N THR A 67 -1.30 21.57 -7.19
CA THR A 67 -2.28 22.62 -7.50
C THR A 67 -1.95 23.93 -6.78
N ASP A 68 -1.13 23.88 -5.73
CA ASP A 68 -0.43 25.05 -5.19
C ASP A 68 0.67 25.48 -6.17
N SER A 69 0.55 26.71 -6.69
CA SER A 69 1.53 27.26 -7.62
C SER A 69 2.92 27.41 -7.00
N ALA A 70 3.03 27.55 -5.67
CA ALA A 70 4.30 27.60 -4.96
C ALA A 70 5.05 26.26 -4.97
N LEU A 71 4.35 25.16 -5.22
CA LEU A 71 4.92 23.81 -5.31
C LEU A 71 5.19 23.36 -6.76
N GLN A 72 4.82 24.17 -7.75
CA GLN A 72 5.12 23.87 -9.15
C GLN A 72 6.64 23.89 -9.38
N GLY A 73 7.12 22.89 -10.13
CA GLY A 73 8.55 22.72 -10.42
C GLY A 73 9.38 22.15 -9.27
N LYS A 74 8.83 21.99 -8.05
CA LYS A 74 9.50 21.28 -6.97
C LYS A 74 9.56 19.77 -7.25
N SER A 75 10.64 19.14 -6.79
CA SER A 75 10.79 17.69 -6.88
C SER A 75 9.73 16.98 -6.03
N ASP A 76 9.50 15.69 -6.32
CA ASP A 76 8.59 14.86 -5.52
C ASP A 76 9.05 14.81 -4.04
N LEU A 77 10.36 14.71 -3.80
CA LEU A 77 10.92 14.71 -2.45
C LEU A 77 10.71 16.05 -1.73
N ASP A 78 10.97 17.19 -2.38
CA ASP A 78 10.79 18.50 -1.74
C ASP A 78 9.35 18.68 -1.25
N ILE A 79 8.38 18.28 -2.06
CA ILE A 79 6.96 18.34 -1.69
C ILE A 79 6.69 17.39 -0.53
N LEU A 80 7.20 16.15 -0.57
CA LEU A 80 7.02 15.19 0.52
C LEU A 80 7.65 15.67 1.83
N THR A 81 8.83 16.28 1.81
CA THR A 81 9.51 16.81 3.00
C THR A 81 8.79 18.04 3.58
N LEU A 82 8.15 18.84 2.74
CA LEU A 82 7.26 19.92 3.20
C LEU A 82 6.00 19.36 3.86
N LEU A 83 5.42 18.32 3.25
CA LEU A 83 4.20 17.70 3.75
C LEU A 83 4.44 16.84 4.99
N PHE A 84 5.61 16.19 5.10
CA PHE A 84 6.04 15.28 6.17
C PHE A 84 7.52 15.58 6.52
N PRO A 85 7.77 16.45 7.51
CA PRO A 85 9.13 16.82 7.88
C PRO A 85 9.94 15.63 8.41
N ASN A 86 11.21 15.55 8.01
CA ASN A 86 12.17 14.51 8.42
C ASN A 86 11.67 13.06 8.22
N PRO A 87 11.27 12.67 7.00
CA PRO A 87 10.67 11.36 6.77
C PRO A 87 11.70 10.24 6.91
N CYS A 88 11.33 9.19 7.63
CA CYS A 88 12.01 7.90 7.62
C CYS A 88 11.25 6.93 6.69
N PHE A 89 11.94 6.30 5.74
CA PHE A 89 11.31 5.43 4.74
C PHE A 89 11.44 3.95 5.11
N VAL A 90 10.30 3.27 5.26
CA VAL A 90 10.22 1.82 5.39
C VAL A 90 9.55 1.24 4.15
N PHE A 91 10.30 0.49 3.36
CA PHE A 91 9.82 -0.10 2.12
C PHE A 91 9.40 -1.56 2.32
N ILE A 92 8.09 -1.80 2.33
CA ILE A 92 7.55 -3.16 2.46
C ILE A 92 7.27 -3.73 1.07
N ARG A 93 7.94 -4.84 0.74
CA ARG A 93 7.67 -5.61 -0.48
C ARG A 93 7.39 -7.07 -0.19
N ARG A 94 6.82 -7.76 -1.17
CA ARG A 94 6.56 -9.20 -1.11
C ARG A 94 7.33 -9.91 -2.22
N ASN A 95 8.04 -11.00 -1.88
CA ASN A 95 8.79 -11.77 -2.87
C ASN A 95 7.84 -12.47 -3.86
N ASN A 96 6.78 -13.11 -3.34
CA ASN A 96 5.85 -13.84 -4.19
C ASN A 96 4.73 -12.91 -4.73
N LEU A 97 5.03 -12.21 -5.82
CA LEU A 97 4.10 -11.28 -6.47
C LEU A 97 2.87 -11.96 -7.07
N VAL A 98 2.95 -13.24 -7.44
CA VAL A 98 1.78 -13.99 -7.91
C VAL A 98 0.79 -14.21 -6.76
N LYS A 99 1.27 -14.63 -5.58
CA LYS A 99 0.44 -14.74 -4.37
C LYS A 99 -0.12 -13.38 -3.94
N GLN A 100 0.64 -12.30 -4.10
CA GLN A 100 0.14 -10.94 -3.86
C GLN A 100 -0.98 -10.57 -4.84
N ALA A 101 -0.79 -10.80 -6.14
CA ALA A 101 -1.77 -10.53 -7.18
C ALA A 101 -3.06 -11.36 -7.01
N ILE A 102 -2.96 -12.61 -6.58
CA ILE A 102 -4.12 -13.45 -6.22
C ILE A 102 -4.86 -12.84 -5.03
N SER A 103 -4.14 -12.41 -3.99
CA SER A 103 -4.77 -11.74 -2.85
C SER A 103 -5.48 -10.44 -3.26
N MET A 104 -4.93 -9.70 -4.22
CA MET A 104 -5.57 -8.51 -4.78
C MET A 104 -6.83 -8.84 -5.57
N GLU A 105 -6.82 -9.88 -6.40
CA GLU A 105 -8.02 -10.31 -7.13
C GLU A 105 -9.12 -10.78 -6.18
N ILE A 106 -8.77 -11.52 -5.13
CA ILE A 106 -9.74 -11.92 -4.11
C ILE A 106 -10.28 -10.67 -3.41
N GLY A 107 -9.43 -9.77 -2.92
CA GLY A 107 -9.88 -8.53 -2.29
C GLY A 107 -10.73 -7.64 -3.21
N HIS A 108 -10.46 -7.65 -4.51
CA HIS A 108 -11.27 -6.95 -5.51
C HIS A 108 -12.66 -7.56 -5.66
N GLN A 109 -12.77 -8.89 -5.64
CA GLN A 109 -14.07 -9.57 -5.75
C GLN A 109 -14.89 -9.46 -4.45
N THR A 110 -14.23 -9.55 -3.29
CA THR A 110 -14.89 -9.56 -1.98
C THR A 110 -15.11 -8.19 -1.38
N GLY A 111 -14.38 -7.17 -1.85
CA GLY A 111 -14.28 -5.87 -1.20
C GLY A 111 -13.48 -5.88 0.11
N VAL A 112 -12.90 -7.03 0.51
CA VAL A 112 -12.17 -7.17 1.78
C VAL A 112 -10.68 -7.39 1.52
N TYR A 113 -9.87 -6.42 1.94
CA TYR A 113 -8.42 -6.41 1.75
C TYR A 113 -7.66 -6.73 3.04
N ALA A 114 -8.25 -6.46 4.20
CA ALA A 114 -7.69 -6.75 5.53
C ALA A 114 -8.82 -7.06 6.52
N VAL A 115 -8.53 -7.91 7.50
CA VAL A 115 -9.46 -8.24 8.59
C VAL A 115 -8.69 -8.09 9.90
N SER A 116 -9.23 -7.30 10.83
CA SER A 116 -8.68 -7.20 12.19
C SER A 116 -8.85 -8.54 12.93
N LYS A 117 -7.92 -8.88 13.83
CA LYS A 117 -8.07 -10.07 14.68
C LYS A 117 -9.30 -9.99 15.58
N ASP A 118 -9.68 -8.79 16.00
CA ASP A 118 -10.81 -8.57 16.92
C ASP A 118 -12.17 -8.58 16.20
N PHE A 119 -12.17 -8.80 14.88
CA PHE A 119 -13.41 -8.94 14.13
C PHE A 119 -14.06 -10.30 14.42
N GLY A 120 -15.00 -10.31 15.37
CA GLY A 120 -15.80 -11.48 15.75
C GLY A 120 -17.00 -11.77 14.85
N GLY A 121 -17.22 -10.96 13.80
CA GLY A 121 -18.34 -11.11 12.87
C GLY A 121 -18.09 -12.13 11.75
N GLN A 122 -19.17 -12.51 11.06
CA GLN A 122 -19.06 -13.28 9.83
C GLN A 122 -18.51 -12.38 8.71
N LEU A 123 -17.51 -12.85 7.97
CA LEU A 123 -16.95 -12.05 6.88
C LEU A 123 -17.97 -11.97 5.73
N PRO A 124 -18.20 -10.77 5.16
CA PRO A 124 -19.29 -10.53 4.19
C PRO A 124 -19.17 -11.34 2.89
N TYR A 125 -18.04 -12.04 2.68
CA TYR A 125 -17.74 -12.80 1.47
C TYR A 125 -17.70 -14.32 1.67
N GLN A 126 -18.00 -14.84 2.87
CA GLN A 126 -17.93 -16.29 3.12
C GLN A 126 -18.84 -17.12 2.18
N GLU A 127 -19.87 -16.50 1.62
CA GLU A 127 -20.81 -17.13 0.68
C GLU A 127 -20.63 -16.66 -0.78
N GLN A 128 -19.70 -15.73 -1.03
CA GLN A 128 -19.53 -15.16 -2.36
C GLN A 128 -18.72 -16.12 -3.26
N LYS A 129 -19.30 -16.46 -4.41
CA LYS A 129 -18.60 -17.25 -5.43
C LYS A 129 -17.44 -16.45 -6.02
N LEU A 130 -16.22 -16.94 -5.80
CA LEU A 130 -15.00 -16.37 -6.37
C LEU A 130 -14.70 -16.97 -7.74
N PHE A 131 -14.27 -16.12 -8.68
CA PHE A 131 -13.94 -16.51 -10.05
C PHE A 131 -12.43 -16.38 -10.28
N PHE A 132 -11.78 -17.45 -10.72
CA PHE A 132 -10.37 -17.37 -11.10
C PHE A 132 -10.22 -16.55 -12.39
N LYS A 133 -9.63 -15.35 -12.28
CA LYS A 133 -9.39 -14.43 -13.41
C LYS A 133 -7.90 -14.27 -13.69
N PRO A 134 -7.26 -15.18 -14.44
CA PRO A 134 -5.81 -15.20 -14.61
C PRO A 134 -5.26 -13.96 -15.31
N LEU A 135 -6.00 -13.38 -16.26
CA LEU A 135 -5.59 -12.12 -16.90
C LEU A 135 -5.54 -10.96 -15.89
N ASN A 136 -6.47 -10.90 -14.94
CA ASN A 136 -6.43 -9.86 -13.90
C ASN A 136 -5.24 -10.07 -12.96
N ILE A 137 -5.01 -11.32 -12.53
CA ILE A 137 -3.85 -11.69 -11.70
C ILE A 137 -2.54 -11.30 -12.40
N TYR A 138 -2.40 -11.59 -13.69
CA TYR A 138 -1.26 -11.14 -14.49
C TYR A 138 -1.12 -9.61 -14.47
N ARG A 139 -2.19 -8.87 -14.75
CA ARG A 139 -2.17 -7.40 -14.75
C ARG A 139 -1.82 -6.82 -13.38
N TYR A 140 -2.31 -7.40 -12.30
CA TYR A 140 -1.94 -7.00 -10.94
C TYR A 140 -0.47 -7.26 -10.68
N LYS A 141 0.06 -8.44 -11.04
CA LYS A 141 1.50 -8.76 -10.93
C LYS A 141 2.36 -7.73 -11.68
N GLN A 142 2.02 -7.40 -12.93
CA GLN A 142 2.74 -6.39 -13.70
C GLN A 142 2.65 -4.99 -13.06
N GLY A 143 1.48 -4.63 -12.52
CA GLY A 143 1.31 -3.40 -11.76
C GLY A 143 2.13 -3.36 -10.48
N LEU A 144 2.24 -4.47 -9.75
CA LEU A 144 3.06 -4.58 -8.55
C LEU A 144 4.56 -4.46 -8.88
N LEU A 145 5.03 -5.14 -9.92
CA LEU A 145 6.41 -5.01 -10.41
C LEU A 145 6.75 -3.55 -10.70
N ARG A 146 5.92 -2.86 -11.49
CA ARG A 146 6.13 -1.45 -11.83
C ARG A 146 6.13 -0.55 -10.59
N ARG A 147 5.18 -0.73 -9.66
CA ARG A 147 5.12 0.11 -8.45
C ARG A 147 6.32 -0.11 -7.52
N ASN A 148 6.78 -1.34 -7.38
CA ASN A 148 7.98 -1.64 -6.60
C ASN A 148 9.21 -1.00 -7.26
N ALA A 149 9.35 -1.12 -8.59
CA ALA A 149 10.43 -0.47 -9.33
C ALA A 149 10.40 1.05 -9.16
N ASN A 150 9.21 1.67 -9.24
CA ASN A 150 9.08 3.10 -9.05
C ASN A 150 9.49 3.58 -7.64
N TRP A 151 9.16 2.83 -6.59
CA TRP A 151 9.64 3.14 -5.24
C TRP A 151 11.17 3.06 -5.15
N ILE A 152 11.77 2.01 -5.69
CA ILE A 152 13.23 1.85 -5.71
C ILE A 152 13.90 2.97 -6.52
N SER A 153 13.37 3.32 -7.70
CA SER A 153 13.85 4.47 -8.46
C SER A 153 13.73 5.76 -7.66
N PHE A 154 12.58 6.03 -7.02
CA PHE A 154 12.42 7.21 -6.17
C PHE A 154 13.47 7.28 -5.05
N PHE A 155 13.78 6.17 -4.37
CA PHE A 155 14.82 6.19 -3.34
C PHE A 155 16.21 6.45 -3.93
N ASN A 156 16.54 5.79 -5.04
CA ASN A 156 17.86 5.92 -5.68
C ASN A 156 18.08 7.30 -6.33
N ASP A 157 17.07 7.83 -7.01
CA ASP A 157 17.14 9.12 -7.73
C ASP A 157 17.33 10.31 -6.75
N HIS A 158 17.05 10.08 -5.46
CA HIS A 158 17.16 11.07 -4.40
C HIS A 158 18.17 10.68 -3.30
N ASP A 159 18.97 9.63 -3.51
CA ASP A 159 19.95 9.11 -2.53
C ASP A 159 19.37 8.89 -1.12
N LEU A 160 18.12 8.43 -1.04
CA LEU A 160 17.39 8.23 0.21
C LEU A 160 17.71 6.89 0.85
N ALA A 161 18.06 6.92 2.13
CA ALA A 161 18.09 5.73 2.96
C ALA A 161 16.67 5.20 3.17
N PHE A 162 16.49 3.88 3.05
CA PHE A 162 15.24 3.20 3.38
C PHE A 162 15.52 1.85 4.03
N PHE A 163 14.63 1.44 4.93
CA PHE A 163 14.66 0.10 5.52
C PHE A 163 13.76 -0.84 4.75
N GLU A 164 14.35 -1.85 4.12
CA GLU A 164 13.59 -2.87 3.39
C GLU A 164 12.98 -3.91 4.32
N VAL A 165 11.70 -4.19 4.12
CA VAL A 165 10.95 -5.24 4.82
C VAL A 165 10.39 -6.21 3.80
N VAL A 166 10.82 -7.46 3.87
CA VAL A 166 10.24 -8.56 3.09
C VAL A 166 9.04 -9.13 3.85
N TYR A 167 7.86 -9.12 3.22
CA TYR A 167 6.62 -9.61 3.82
C TYR A 167 6.74 -11.03 4.39
N GLU A 168 7.39 -11.95 3.67
CA GLU A 168 7.58 -13.32 4.12
C GLU A 168 8.41 -13.42 5.42
N GLU A 169 9.39 -12.53 5.60
CA GLU A 169 10.19 -12.43 6.83
C GLU A 169 9.40 -11.76 7.94
N LEU A 170 8.69 -10.67 7.63
CA LEU A 170 7.83 -9.97 8.58
C LEU A 170 6.78 -10.89 9.21
N VAL A 171 6.19 -11.80 8.42
CA VAL A 171 5.21 -12.77 8.91
C VAL A 171 5.86 -13.84 9.81
N ARG A 172 7.11 -14.20 9.55
CA ARG A 172 7.85 -15.21 10.34
C ARG A 172 8.40 -14.62 11.63
N GLU A 173 8.92 -13.40 11.56
CA GLU A 173 9.70 -12.74 12.63
C GLU A 173 9.17 -11.33 12.87
N LEU A 174 7.90 -11.22 13.29
CA LEU A 174 7.23 -9.94 13.47
C LEU A 174 7.99 -9.05 14.46
N ALA A 175 8.15 -9.48 15.72
CA ALA A 175 8.77 -8.66 16.76
C ALA A 175 10.22 -8.25 16.42
N PRO A 176 11.12 -9.17 15.99
CA PRO A 176 12.47 -8.79 15.55
C PRO A 176 12.49 -7.80 14.38
N THR A 177 11.55 -7.93 13.43
CA THR A 177 11.45 -6.99 12.31
C THR A 177 10.98 -5.61 12.76
N ILE A 178 10.00 -5.53 13.66
CA ILE A 178 9.56 -4.26 14.24
C ILE A 178 10.68 -3.60 15.05
N HIS A 179 11.45 -4.34 15.85
CA HIS A 179 12.60 -3.78 16.57
C HIS A 179 13.62 -3.13 15.63
N ARG A 180 13.94 -3.79 14.51
CA ARG A 180 14.86 -3.24 13.50
C ARG A 180 14.31 -1.98 12.83
N ILE A 181 13.00 -1.92 12.57
CA ILE A 181 12.34 -0.71 12.04
C ILE A 181 12.44 0.45 13.03
N LEU A 182 12.18 0.20 14.32
CA LEU A 182 12.26 1.22 15.36
C LEU A 182 13.69 1.74 15.51
N ALA A 183 14.68 0.84 15.55
CA ALA A 183 16.09 1.21 15.58
C ALA A 183 16.53 2.02 14.35
N PHE A 184 16.09 1.63 13.14
CA PHE A 184 16.38 2.39 11.93
C PHE A 184 15.74 3.78 11.93
N SER A 185 14.55 3.91 12.53
CA SER A 185 13.81 5.16 12.64
C SER A 185 14.24 6.05 13.81
N ASP A 186 15.25 5.64 14.58
CA ASP A 186 15.67 6.29 15.82
C ASP A 186 14.52 6.46 16.84
N ILE A 187 13.67 5.44 16.94
CA ILE A 187 12.54 5.39 17.87
C ILE A 187 12.87 4.43 19.00
N GLU A 188 12.79 4.92 20.24
CA GLU A 188 12.97 4.09 21.42
C GLU A 188 11.90 2.99 21.54
N LEU A 189 12.33 1.83 22.01
CA LEU A 189 11.41 0.75 22.32
C LEU A 189 10.51 1.15 23.48
N PRO A 190 9.22 0.78 23.43
CA PRO A 190 8.32 1.04 24.54
C PRO A 190 8.80 0.30 25.80
N THR A 191 9.07 1.05 26.87
CA THR A 191 9.49 0.51 28.17
C THR A 191 8.34 -0.03 29.00
N ASP A 192 7.10 0.20 28.56
CA ASP A 192 5.85 -0.16 29.26
C ASP A 192 5.43 -1.63 29.06
N GLY A 193 6.23 -2.42 28.37
CA GLY A 193 5.92 -3.82 28.08
C GLY A 193 4.89 -4.02 26.96
N SER A 194 4.63 -2.99 26.14
CA SER A 194 3.76 -3.09 24.97
C SER A 194 4.15 -4.29 24.09
N GLU A 195 3.23 -5.24 23.94
CA GLU A 195 3.50 -6.46 23.19
C GLU A 195 3.38 -6.21 21.68
N ILE A 196 4.41 -6.61 20.92
CA ILE A 196 4.38 -6.54 19.46
C ILE A 196 3.54 -7.70 18.93
N THR A 197 2.25 -7.42 18.75
CA THR A 197 1.31 -8.43 18.26
C THR A 197 0.87 -8.14 16.81
N GLN A 198 0.52 -9.21 16.11
CA GLN A 198 -0.07 -9.09 14.79
C GLN A 198 -1.53 -8.63 14.94
N VAL A 199 -1.88 -7.43 14.49
CA VAL A 199 -3.24 -6.85 14.59
C VAL A 199 -4.21 -7.43 13.53
N THR A 200 -3.68 -7.94 12.43
CA THR A 200 -4.49 -8.49 11.33
C THR A 200 -4.56 -10.02 11.36
N ARG A 201 -5.69 -10.58 10.93
CA ARG A 201 -5.87 -12.01 10.72
C ARG A 201 -5.22 -12.45 9.41
N LYS A 202 -4.54 -13.60 9.40
CA LYS A 202 -4.07 -14.25 8.16
C LYS A 202 -5.29 -14.63 7.30
N GLN A 203 -5.34 -14.14 6.07
CA GLN A 203 -6.47 -14.38 5.15
C GLN A 203 -6.19 -15.42 4.05
N GLY A 204 -4.93 -15.86 3.88
CA GLY A 204 -4.60 -16.88 2.89
C GLY A 204 -5.28 -18.21 3.24
N ASN A 205 -6.10 -18.73 2.33
CA ASN A 205 -6.87 -19.96 2.49
C ASN A 205 -6.65 -20.93 1.30
N GLN A 206 -7.38 -22.05 1.28
CA GLN A 206 -7.28 -23.06 0.21
C GLN A 206 -7.54 -22.48 -1.19
N THR A 207 -8.40 -21.47 -1.33
CA THR A 207 -8.66 -20.80 -2.61
C THR A 207 -7.42 -20.09 -3.12
N ASN A 208 -6.68 -19.39 -2.26
CA ASN A 208 -5.41 -18.75 -2.64
C ASN A 208 -4.41 -19.79 -3.17
N GLU A 209 -4.30 -20.94 -2.50
CA GLU A 209 -3.38 -22.01 -2.86
C GLU A 209 -3.77 -22.67 -4.18
N ASN A 210 -5.06 -22.97 -4.35
CA ASN A 210 -5.60 -23.53 -5.59
C ASN A 210 -5.36 -22.58 -6.76
N TRP A 211 -5.65 -21.28 -6.61
CA TRP A 211 -5.42 -20.29 -7.67
C TRP A 211 -3.93 -20.12 -7.98
N PHE A 212 -3.06 -20.21 -6.97
CA PHE A 212 -1.62 -20.17 -7.19
C PHE A 212 -1.16 -21.38 -8.01
N LYS A 213 -1.65 -22.58 -7.69
CA LYS A 213 -1.41 -23.79 -8.49
C LYS A 213 -1.98 -23.65 -9.90
N TYR A 214 -3.21 -23.19 -10.08
CA TYR A 214 -3.81 -23.01 -11.41
C TYR A 214 -3.02 -22.01 -12.24
N TYR A 215 -2.61 -20.90 -11.63
CA TYR A 215 -1.82 -19.88 -12.31
C TYR A 215 -0.45 -20.41 -12.75
N SER A 216 0.20 -21.31 -11.99
CA SER A 216 1.49 -21.89 -12.39
C SER A 216 1.43 -22.76 -13.65
N TRP A 217 0.25 -23.25 -14.04
CA TRP A 217 0.05 -23.99 -15.31
C TRP A 217 -0.17 -23.06 -16.51
N LEU A 218 -0.35 -21.75 -16.30
CA LEU A 218 -0.63 -20.79 -17.35
C LEU A 218 0.66 -20.10 -17.82
N PRO A 219 0.99 -20.16 -19.13
CA PRO A 219 2.13 -19.43 -19.63
C PRO A 219 1.84 -17.92 -19.67
N GLU A 220 2.62 -17.12 -18.94
CA GLU A 220 2.41 -15.67 -18.87
C GLU A 220 2.55 -14.97 -20.23
N GLY A 221 3.32 -15.52 -21.18
CA GLY A 221 3.43 -15.00 -22.54
C GLY A 221 2.10 -14.95 -23.30
N TRP A 222 1.20 -15.92 -23.05
CA TRP A 222 -0.15 -15.89 -23.62
C TRP A 222 -1.02 -14.83 -22.95
N LEU A 223 -0.91 -14.69 -21.63
CA LEU A 223 -1.63 -13.65 -20.87
C LEU A 223 -1.18 -12.24 -21.28
N ALA A 224 0.11 -12.06 -21.58
CA ALA A 224 0.67 -10.82 -22.10
C ALA A 224 0.04 -10.44 -23.44
N ARG A 225 0.14 -11.35 -24.45
CA ARG A 225 -0.44 -11.13 -25.78
C ARG A 225 -1.94 -10.84 -25.72
N TYR A 226 -2.67 -11.59 -24.89
CA TYR A 226 -4.10 -11.37 -24.72
C TYR A 226 -4.41 -10.03 -24.03
N SER A 227 -3.59 -9.62 -23.05
CA SER A 227 -3.69 -8.29 -22.41
C SER A 227 -3.51 -7.16 -23.43
N ASP A 228 -2.54 -7.29 -24.32
CA ASP A 228 -2.22 -6.28 -25.33
C ASP A 228 -3.35 -6.16 -26.35
N LEU A 229 -3.80 -7.30 -26.89
CA LEU A 229 -4.93 -7.36 -27.82
C LEU A 229 -6.19 -6.75 -27.21
N ARG A 230 -6.54 -7.12 -25.98
CA ARG A 230 -7.70 -6.57 -25.27
C ARG A 230 -7.58 -5.06 -25.07
N SER A 231 -6.37 -4.56 -24.80
CA SER A 231 -6.13 -3.13 -24.61
C SER A 231 -6.24 -2.36 -25.93
N LEU A 232 -5.77 -2.93 -27.04
CA LEU A 232 -5.90 -2.37 -28.38
C LEU A 232 -7.37 -2.28 -28.80
N VAL A 233 -8.14 -3.37 -28.65
CA VAL A 233 -9.59 -3.40 -28.93
C VAL A 233 -10.34 -2.34 -28.12
N ARG A 234 -10.06 -2.20 -26.83
CA ARG A 234 -10.68 -1.17 -25.99
C ARG A 234 -10.40 0.25 -26.50
N LYS A 235 -9.17 0.55 -26.92
CA LYS A 235 -8.81 1.85 -27.49
C LYS A 235 -9.55 2.12 -28.79
N MET A 236 -9.67 1.12 -29.67
CA MET A 236 -10.42 1.28 -30.92
C MET A 236 -11.89 1.60 -30.67
N ILE A 237 -12.53 0.90 -29.73
CA ILE A 237 -13.93 1.15 -29.37
C ILE A 237 -14.09 2.54 -28.74
N ALA A 238 -13.20 2.94 -27.83
CA ALA A 238 -13.27 4.24 -27.18
C ALA A 238 -13.06 5.42 -28.13
N ASN A 239 -12.29 5.22 -29.22
CA ASN A 239 -12.07 6.25 -30.24
C ASN A 239 -13.20 6.33 -31.29
N GLN A 240 -14.17 5.40 -31.25
CA GLN A 240 -15.34 5.38 -32.12
C GLN A 240 -16.61 5.92 -31.44
N ALA A 241 -16.53 6.28 -30.16
CA ALA A 241 -17.61 6.86 -29.35
C ALA A 241 -17.32 8.34 -29.07
#